data_AF-A0A9R1IQU9-F1
#
_entry.id   AF-A0A9R1IQU9-F1
#
_cell.length_a   1.000
_cell.length_b   1.000
_cell.length_c   1.000
_cell.angle_alpha   90.00
_cell.angle_beta   90.00
_cell.angle_gamma   90.00
#
_symmetry.space_group_name_H-M   'P 1'
#
loop_
_entity.id
_entity.type
_entity.pdbx_description
1 polymer ?
#
loop_
_entity_poly.entity_id
_entity_poly.type
_entity_poly.pdbx_seq_one_letter_code
_entity_poly.pdbx_strand_id
1 'polypeptide(L)'
;MASSGSMTRPPCADREDMPNKWENAKLDEVTEKVNKTPSCWCGDVCKVKVSTDRKKLWTEGRRFFVCPNYAHDRRLPTNAYDVPPSPPPLCKYFTWIDQDVPEDVKKDQYQDCLRRQRRFEEAFQRGLDEERRQKEKMERKKREEERARKEKVARAEERARKLARARDAQEEDEARYKKGKGPMFP
;
A
#
# COMPACT_ATOMS: atom_id res chain seq x y z
N MET A 1 4.08 14.97 10.17
CA MET A 1 5.15 14.88 9.17
C MET A 1 5.49 13.41 9.02
N ALA A 2 5.08 12.79 7.91
CA ALA A 2 5.32 11.37 7.67
C ALA A 2 6.82 11.16 7.44
N SER A 3 7.38 10.21 8.18
CA SER A 3 8.79 9.83 8.14
C SER A 3 9.20 9.56 6.69
N SER A 4 10.25 10.26 6.24
CA SER A 4 10.89 10.06 4.94
C SER A 4 11.46 8.63 4.92
N GLY A 5 10.64 7.68 4.48
CA GLY A 5 11.06 6.32 4.24
C GLY A 5 12.15 6.35 3.16
N SER A 6 13.29 5.72 3.48
CA SER A 6 14.45 5.56 2.60
C SER A 6 14.06 5.49 1.11
N MET A 7 14.61 6.42 0.32
CA MET A 7 14.37 6.56 -1.13
C MET A 7 15.03 5.47 -1.99
N THR A 8 15.64 4.47 -1.35
CA THR A 8 16.38 3.41 -2.02
C THR A 8 15.68 2.09 -1.79
N ARG A 9 15.30 1.41 -2.87
CA ARG A 9 14.86 0.02 -2.79
C ARG A 9 15.99 -0.78 -2.11
N PRO A 10 15.69 -1.61 -1.09
CA PRO A 10 16.69 -2.49 -0.49
C PRO A 10 17.40 -3.30 -1.59
N PRO A 11 18.68 -3.67 -1.42
CA PRO A 11 19.37 -4.56 -2.33
C PRO A 11 18.47 -5.75 -2.64
N CYS A 12 18.36 -6.09 -3.93
CA CYS A 12 17.42 -7.10 -4.41
C CYS A 12 17.63 -8.49 -3.76
N ALA A 13 18.80 -8.71 -3.18
CA ALA A 13 19.18 -9.93 -2.49
C ALA A 13 18.54 -9.98 -1.10
N ASP A 14 17.44 -10.72 -1.01
CA ASP A 14 17.39 -11.96 -0.23
C ASP A 14 15.94 -12.43 -0.22
N ARG A 15 15.00 -11.64 0.32
CA ARG A 15 13.64 -12.14 0.56
C ARG A 15 12.77 -12.31 -0.70
N GLU A 16 13.01 -11.53 -1.75
CA GLU A 16 12.25 -11.62 -3.01
C GLU A 16 12.81 -12.68 -3.97
N ASP A 17 14.02 -13.16 -3.71
CA ASP A 17 14.75 -14.11 -4.54
C ASP A 17 14.48 -15.56 -4.16
N MET A 18 13.96 -15.76 -2.96
CA MET A 18 13.42 -17.04 -2.53
C MET A 18 12.38 -17.54 -3.53
N PRO A 19 12.53 -18.78 -4.04
CA PRO A 19 11.54 -19.41 -4.90
C PRO A 19 10.17 -19.45 -4.21
N ASN A 20 9.08 -19.48 -4.99
CA ASN A 20 7.72 -19.70 -4.44
C ASN A 20 7.26 -21.17 -4.54
N LYS A 21 8.02 -21.99 -5.27
CA LYS A 21 7.75 -23.40 -5.53
C LYS A 21 9.06 -24.17 -5.37
N TRP A 22 8.98 -25.26 -4.62
CA TRP A 22 10.12 -26.13 -4.38
C TRP A 22 9.65 -27.53 -4.01
N GLU A 23 10.59 -28.48 -4.10
CA GLU A 23 10.41 -29.85 -3.66
C GLU A 23 11.41 -30.20 -2.56
N ASN A 24 11.10 -31.25 -1.80
CA ASN A 24 12.06 -31.77 -0.83
C ASN A 24 13.25 -32.37 -1.58
N ALA A 25 14.44 -31.97 -1.19
CA ALA A 25 15.68 -32.54 -1.72
C ALA A 25 16.51 -33.11 -0.58
N LYS A 26 17.39 -34.04 -0.92
CA LYS A 26 18.48 -34.48 -0.06
C LYS A 26 19.78 -34.04 -0.71
N LEU A 27 20.77 -33.67 0.10
CA LEU A 27 22.10 -33.45 -0.39
C LEU A 27 22.78 -34.82 -0.54
N ASP A 28 23.68 -34.91 -1.51
CA ASP A 28 24.62 -36.02 -1.62
C ASP A 28 25.67 -35.92 -0.49
N GLU A 29 26.22 -37.06 -0.07
CA GLU A 29 27.17 -37.12 1.06
C GLU A 29 28.40 -36.21 0.90
N VAL A 30 28.80 -35.94 -0.35
CA VAL A 30 29.92 -35.04 -0.66
C VAL A 30 29.50 -33.59 -0.39
N THR A 31 28.34 -33.17 -0.91
CA THR A 31 27.81 -31.82 -0.71
C THR A 31 27.41 -31.57 0.75
N GLU A 32 26.92 -32.56 1.50
CA GLU A 32 26.64 -32.44 2.94
C GLU A 32 27.89 -32.17 3.78
N LYS A 33 29.02 -32.80 3.42
CA LYS A 33 30.30 -32.58 4.12
C LYS A 33 30.83 -31.16 3.92
N VAL A 34 30.62 -30.59 2.74
CA VAL A 34 31.04 -29.22 2.40
C VAL A 34 30.07 -28.18 2.97
N ASN A 35 28.77 -28.42 2.85
CA ASN A 35 27.72 -27.51 3.28
C ASN A 35 27.05 -28.03 4.55
N LYS A 36 27.63 -27.68 5.71
CA LYS A 36 27.00 -27.97 7.00
C LYS A 36 25.62 -27.33 7.03
N THR A 37 24.60 -28.15 7.33
CA THR A 37 23.23 -27.67 7.41
C THR A 37 23.13 -26.61 8.52
N PRO A 38 22.77 -25.36 8.19
CA PRO A 38 22.70 -24.29 9.18
C PRO A 38 21.50 -24.48 10.10
N SER A 39 21.66 -24.08 11.36
CA SER A 39 20.54 -23.82 12.25
C SER A 39 19.93 -22.46 11.92
N CYS A 40 18.61 -22.40 11.73
CA CYS A 40 17.91 -21.13 11.56
C CYS A 40 17.83 -20.34 12.87
N TRP A 41 17.25 -19.14 12.84
CA TRP A 41 17.01 -18.32 14.05
C TRP A 41 16.08 -18.97 15.08
N CYS A 42 15.35 -20.03 14.70
CA CYS A 42 14.55 -20.82 15.63
C CYS A 42 15.36 -21.89 16.38
N GLY A 43 16.64 -22.08 16.05
CA GLY A 43 17.47 -23.16 16.59
C GLY A 43 17.27 -24.51 15.90
N ASP A 44 16.20 -24.67 15.11
CA ASP A 44 15.96 -25.88 14.33
C ASP A 44 16.91 -26.02 13.13
N VAL A 45 17.23 -27.27 12.80
CA VAL A 45 18.01 -27.64 11.61
C VAL A 45 17.19 -27.35 10.35
N CYS A 46 17.79 -26.63 9.40
CA CYS A 46 17.13 -26.30 8.14
C CYS A 46 16.89 -27.52 7.26
N LYS A 47 15.83 -27.48 6.45
CA LYS A 47 15.57 -28.48 5.41
C LYS A 47 16.21 -28.07 4.10
N VAL A 48 16.69 -29.05 3.35
CA VAL A 48 17.16 -28.87 1.98
C VAL A 48 15.96 -28.93 1.03
N LYS A 49 15.88 -27.95 0.14
CA LYS A 49 14.86 -27.86 -0.90
C LYS A 49 15.51 -27.58 -2.25
N VAL A 50 14.83 -27.99 -3.31
CA VAL A 50 15.21 -27.64 -4.69
C VAL A 50 14.10 -26.77 -5.29
N SER A 51 14.49 -25.66 -5.92
CA SER A 51 13.53 -24.79 -6.58
C SER A 51 12.93 -25.46 -7.82
N THR A 52 11.61 -25.40 -7.93
CA THR A 52 10.86 -25.80 -9.13
C THR A 52 10.10 -24.61 -9.72
N ASP A 53 10.50 -23.39 -9.36
CA ASP A 53 9.84 -22.15 -9.77
C ASP A 53 10.21 -21.75 -11.20
N ARG A 54 9.44 -22.26 -12.17
CA ARG A 54 9.56 -21.91 -13.60
C ARG A 54 9.37 -20.41 -13.89
N LYS A 55 8.79 -19.62 -12.98
CA LYS A 55 8.68 -18.17 -13.17
C LYS A 55 10.01 -17.46 -12.91
N LYS A 56 10.92 -18.13 -12.21
CA LYS A 56 12.28 -17.67 -11.91
C LYS A 56 13.26 -18.71 -12.43
N LEU A 57 13.43 -18.74 -13.76
CA LEU A 57 14.33 -19.68 -14.45
C LEU A 57 15.72 -19.75 -13.81
N TRP A 58 16.23 -18.60 -13.35
CA TRP A 58 17.54 -18.53 -12.69
C TRP A 58 17.62 -19.23 -11.32
N THR A 59 16.48 -19.51 -10.68
CA THR A 59 16.40 -20.27 -9.44
C THR A 59 16.12 -21.75 -9.68
N GLU A 60 15.54 -22.12 -10.83
CA GLU A 60 15.08 -23.49 -11.12
C GLU A 60 16.24 -24.49 -11.02
N GLY A 61 16.01 -25.60 -10.31
CA GLY A 61 17.02 -26.64 -10.07
C GLY A 61 18.06 -26.31 -8.99
N ARG A 62 18.13 -25.07 -8.48
CA ARG A 62 19.05 -24.71 -7.40
C ARG A 62 18.55 -25.18 -6.05
N ARG A 63 19.50 -25.60 -5.21
CA ARG A 63 19.26 -26.11 -3.86
C ARG A 63 19.48 -25.02 -2.82
N PHE A 64 18.61 -24.97 -1.82
CA PHE A 64 18.65 -24.00 -0.74
C PHE A 64 18.23 -24.64 0.58
N PHE A 65 18.72 -24.08 1.68
CA PHE A 65 18.25 -24.37 3.02
C PHE A 65 17.06 -23.48 3.35
N VAL A 66 16.02 -24.03 3.98
CA VAL A 66 14.85 -23.30 4.48
C VAL A 66 14.48 -23.77 5.87
N CYS A 67 13.98 -22.85 6.70
CA CYS A 67 13.48 -23.21 8.02
C CYS A 67 12.27 -24.19 7.93
N PRO A 68 12.18 -25.22 8.80
CA PRO A 68 10.99 -26.06 8.93
C PRO A 68 9.71 -25.29 9.26
N ASN A 69 9.81 -24.19 10.02
CA ASN A 69 8.72 -23.29 10.39
C ASN A 69 8.60 -22.10 9.42
N TYR A 70 8.82 -22.35 8.12
CA TYR A 70 8.63 -21.35 7.08
C TYR A 70 7.16 -21.22 6.67
N ALA A 71 6.73 -19.99 6.36
CA ALA A 71 5.35 -19.61 6.05
C ALA A 71 4.64 -20.50 5.03
N HIS A 72 5.41 -21.05 4.08
CA HIS A 72 4.92 -21.82 2.95
C HIS A 72 5.30 -23.31 2.99
N ASP A 73 6.13 -23.75 3.96
CA ASP A 73 6.51 -25.16 4.16
C ASP A 73 5.89 -25.76 5.43
N ARG A 74 4.84 -25.13 5.94
CA ARG A 74 4.13 -25.66 7.11
C ARG A 74 3.61 -27.06 6.79
N ARG A 75 3.93 -28.01 7.67
CA ARG A 75 3.27 -29.31 7.66
C ARG A 75 1.78 -29.05 7.75
N LEU A 76 1.02 -29.65 6.83
CA LEU A 76 -0.42 -29.67 6.93
C LEU A 76 -0.76 -30.36 8.26
N PRO A 77 -1.56 -29.73 9.14
CA PRO A 77 -2.02 -30.37 10.36
C PRO A 77 -2.73 -31.68 9.97
N THR A 78 -2.37 -32.79 10.62
CA THR A 78 -3.07 -34.07 10.36
C THR A 78 -4.37 -34.10 11.15
N ASN A 79 -4.39 -33.48 12.32
CA ASN A 79 -5.56 -33.31 13.17
C ASN A 79 -5.75 -31.84 13.58
N ALA A 80 -6.98 -31.45 13.94
CA ALA A 80 -7.30 -30.09 14.40
C ALA A 80 -6.53 -29.67 15.66
N TYR A 81 -6.09 -30.63 16.46
CA TYR A 81 -5.29 -30.42 17.68
C TYR A 81 -3.80 -30.19 17.42
N ASP A 82 -3.31 -30.45 16.20
CA ASP A 82 -1.91 -30.20 15.82
C ASP A 82 -1.66 -28.71 15.51
N VAL A 83 -2.71 -27.89 15.50
CA VAL A 83 -2.62 -26.44 15.28
C VAL A 83 -2.48 -25.77 16.64
N PRO A 84 -1.30 -25.26 17.03
CA PRO A 84 -1.17 -24.53 18.28
C PRO A 84 -2.06 -23.28 18.24
N PRO A 85 -2.68 -22.88 19.38
CA PRO A 85 -3.60 -21.75 19.46
C PRO A 85 -2.96 -20.42 19.03
N SER A 86 -1.64 -20.32 19.10
CA SER A 86 -0.86 -19.29 18.43
C SER A 86 0.17 -19.93 17.49
N PRO A 87 0.17 -19.62 16.18
CA PRO A 87 1.21 -20.09 15.28
C PRO A 87 2.58 -19.56 15.77
N PRO A 88 3.62 -20.42 15.93
CA PRO A 88 4.95 -19.93 16.24
C PRO A 88 5.41 -18.92 15.18
N PRO A 89 6.18 -17.87 15.56
CA PRO A 89 6.59 -16.84 14.62
C PRO A 89 7.29 -17.46 13.43
N LEU A 90 6.78 -17.19 12.23
CA LEU A 90 7.28 -17.80 11.01
C LEU A 90 8.71 -17.37 10.76
N CYS A 91 9.62 -18.33 10.67
CA CYS A 91 11.02 -18.06 10.39
C CYS A 91 11.23 -17.98 8.89
N LYS A 92 11.67 -16.82 8.41
CA LYS A 92 11.93 -16.56 6.99
C LYS A 92 13.38 -16.81 6.58
N TYR A 93 14.11 -17.58 7.40
CA TYR A 93 15.48 -17.94 7.08
C TYR A 93 15.51 -18.84 5.84
N PHE A 94 16.30 -18.40 4.86
CA PHE A 94 16.67 -19.21 3.71
C PHE A 94 18.11 -18.84 3.30
N THR A 95 18.84 -19.79 2.72
CA THR A 95 20.15 -19.51 2.11
C THR A 95 20.42 -20.48 0.98
N TRP A 96 21.07 -20.02 -0.09
CA TRP A 96 21.46 -20.88 -1.21
C TRP A 96 22.60 -21.82 -0.82
N ILE A 97 22.53 -23.06 -1.30
CA ILE A 97 23.59 -24.07 -1.13
C ILE A 97 24.57 -23.97 -2.29
N ASP A 98 24.04 -23.90 -3.51
CA ASP A 98 24.83 -23.78 -4.72
C ASP A 98 25.30 -22.32 -4.86
N GLN A 99 26.51 -22.02 -4.37
CA GLN A 99 27.13 -20.69 -4.47
C GLN A 99 27.62 -20.39 -5.89
N ASP A 100 28.03 -21.44 -6.62
CA ASP A 100 28.46 -21.33 -8.01
C ASP A 100 27.23 -21.25 -8.93
N VAL A 101 26.98 -20.03 -9.39
CA VAL A 101 25.92 -19.71 -10.35
C VAL A 101 26.54 -19.50 -11.72
N PRO A 102 26.09 -20.20 -12.77
CA PRO A 102 26.52 -19.94 -14.14
C PRO A 102 26.36 -18.45 -14.54
N GLU A 103 27.24 -17.94 -15.41
CA GLU A 103 27.26 -16.51 -15.77
C GLU A 103 26.01 -16.04 -16.51
N ASP A 104 25.40 -16.90 -17.33
CA ASP A 104 24.09 -16.67 -17.95
C ASP A 104 22.98 -16.49 -16.90
N VAL A 105 22.99 -17.33 -15.86
CA VAL A 105 22.07 -17.24 -14.73
C VAL A 105 22.29 -15.95 -13.91
N LYS A 106 23.55 -15.50 -13.75
CA LYS A 106 23.86 -14.21 -13.11
C LYS A 106 23.34 -13.02 -13.95
N LYS A 107 23.45 -13.08 -15.27
CA LYS A 107 22.89 -12.05 -16.17
C LYS A 107 21.37 -11.98 -16.04
N ASP A 108 20.70 -13.12 -15.99
CA ASP A 108 19.24 -13.19 -15.80
C ASP A 108 18.82 -12.63 -14.44
N GLN A 109 19.56 -12.92 -13.36
CA GLN A 109 19.34 -12.31 -12.04
C GLN A 109 19.45 -10.79 -12.10
N TYR A 110 20.50 -10.27 -12.74
CA TYR A 110 20.73 -8.83 -12.87
C TYR A 110 19.62 -8.16 -13.68
N GLN A 111 19.22 -8.75 -14.81
CA GLN A 111 18.10 -8.25 -15.62
C GLN A 111 16.78 -8.24 -14.84
N ASP A 112 16.52 -9.28 -14.03
CA ASP A 112 15.33 -9.31 -13.19
C ASP A 112 15.36 -8.23 -12.11
N CYS A 113 16.52 -8.03 -11.46
CA CYS A 113 16.75 -6.94 -10.51
C CYS A 113 16.42 -5.57 -11.12
N LEU A 114 16.93 -5.30 -12.33
CA LEU A 114 16.66 -4.06 -13.07
C LEU A 114 15.17 -3.91 -13.44
N ARG A 115 14.52 -4.99 -13.89
CA ARG A 115 13.06 -4.97 -14.18
C ARG A 115 12.25 -4.63 -12.93
N ARG A 116 12.57 -5.24 -11.79
CA ARG A 116 11.89 -4.96 -10.53
C ARG A 116 12.15 -3.54 -10.05
N GLN A 117 13.37 -3.02 -10.22
CA GLN A 117 13.71 -1.65 -9.87
C GLN A 117 12.89 -0.65 -10.71
N ARG A 118 12.84 -0.84 -12.03
CA ARG A 118 12.03 0.00 -12.93
C ARG A 118 10.56 0.01 -12.52
N ARG A 119 9.98 -1.17 -12.23
CA ARG A 119 8.58 -1.28 -11.76
C ARG A 119 8.33 -0.51 -10.47
N PHE A 120 9.28 -0.55 -9.54
CA PHE A 120 9.20 0.21 -8.29
C PHE A 120 9.22 1.72 -8.56
N GLU A 121 10.16 2.20 -9.38
CA GLU A 121 10.28 3.61 -9.76
C GLU A 121 9.02 4.11 -10.48
N GLU A 122 8.48 3.33 -11.43
CA GLU A 122 7.23 3.65 -12.11
C GLU A 122 6.03 3.72 -11.15
N ALA A 123 5.90 2.75 -10.24
CA ALA A 123 4.82 2.72 -9.26
C ALA A 123 4.92 3.91 -8.28
N PHE A 124 6.14 4.23 -7.86
CA PHE A 124 6.41 5.38 -7.01
C PHE A 124 6.01 6.69 -7.71
N GLN A 125 6.42 6.87 -8.97
CA GLN A 125 6.06 8.04 -9.77
C GLN A 125 4.53 8.16 -9.95
N ARG A 126 3.83 7.05 -10.20
CA ARG A 126 2.36 7.04 -10.26
C ARG A 126 1.72 7.49 -8.95
N GLY A 127 2.26 7.04 -7.81
CA GLY A 127 1.80 7.49 -6.49
C GLY A 127 1.91 9.00 -6.31
N LEU A 128 3.04 9.60 -6.72
CA LEU A 128 3.22 11.06 -6.67
C LEU A 128 2.25 11.80 -7.60
N ASP A 129 2.01 11.28 -8.81
CA ASP A 129 1.07 11.88 -9.76
C ASP A 129 -0.38 11.77 -9.26
N GLU A 130 -0.75 10.67 -8.62
CA GLU A 130 -2.06 10.49 -8.00
C GLU A 130 -2.26 11.46 -6.83
N GLU A 131 -1.26 11.61 -5.95
CA GLU A 131 -1.31 12.58 -4.85
C GLU A 131 -1.49 14.01 -5.37
N ARG A 132 -0.74 14.40 -6.43
CA ARG A 132 -0.90 15.70 -7.08
C ARG A 132 -2.33 15.90 -7.61
N ARG A 133 -2.88 14.91 -8.32
CA ARG A 133 -4.26 14.95 -8.85
C ARG A 133 -5.30 15.07 -7.73
N GLN A 134 -5.10 14.39 -6.60
CA GLN A 134 -6.00 14.50 -5.45
C GLN A 134 -5.96 15.89 -4.84
N LYS A 135 -4.76 16.46 -4.68
CA LYS A 135 -4.58 17.82 -4.18
C LYS A 135 -5.27 18.86 -5.07
N GLU A 136 -5.10 18.76 -6.39
CA GLU A 136 -5.78 19.62 -7.37
C GLU A 136 -7.32 19.49 -7.30
N LYS A 137 -7.84 18.26 -7.19
CA LYS A 137 -9.28 18.01 -7.03
C LYS A 137 -9.83 18.64 -5.74
N MET A 138 -9.12 18.46 -4.63
CA MET A 138 -9.50 19.02 -3.34
C MET A 138 -9.48 20.55 -3.37
N GLU A 139 -8.48 21.14 -4.01
CA GLU A 139 -8.41 22.60 -4.17
C GLU A 139 -9.54 23.13 -5.04
N ARG A 140 -9.85 22.47 -6.17
CA ARG A 140 -10.98 22.85 -7.03
C ARG A 140 -12.30 22.78 -6.28
N LYS A 141 -12.53 21.69 -5.53
CA LYS A 141 -13.72 21.53 -4.71
C LYS A 141 -13.84 22.64 -3.66
N LYS A 142 -12.74 22.98 -2.98
CA LYS A 142 -12.69 24.09 -2.01
C LYS A 142 -13.07 25.43 -2.67
N ARG A 143 -12.55 25.71 -3.87
CA ARG A 143 -12.89 26.95 -4.62
C ARG A 143 -14.36 26.97 -5.05
N GLU A 144 -14.95 25.84 -5.40
CA GLU A 144 -16.37 25.73 -5.72
C GLU A 144 -17.26 25.94 -4.48
N GLU A 145 -16.92 25.31 -3.35
CA GLU A 145 -17.61 25.49 -2.09
C GLU A 145 -17.55 26.93 -1.58
N GLU A 146 -16.39 27.60 -1.73
CA GLU A 146 -16.24 29.01 -1.38
C GLU A 146 -17.13 29.91 -2.25
N ARG A 147 -17.18 29.66 -3.56
CA ARG A 147 -18.08 30.38 -4.48
C ARG A 147 -19.54 30.18 -4.10
N ALA A 148 -19.95 28.93 -3.84
CA ALA A 148 -21.30 28.60 -3.41
C ALA A 148 -21.66 29.26 -2.07
N ARG A 149 -20.71 29.36 -1.13
CA ARG A 149 -20.91 30.07 0.15
C ARG A 149 -21.10 31.56 -0.07
N LYS A 150 -20.26 32.21 -0.89
CA LYS A 150 -20.40 33.64 -1.22
C LYS A 150 -21.74 33.93 -1.88
N GLU A 151 -22.16 33.10 -2.82
CA GLU A 151 -23.46 33.24 -3.49
C GLU A 151 -24.64 33.08 -2.50
N LYS A 152 -24.58 32.10 -1.59
CA LYS A 152 -25.61 31.94 -0.54
C LYS A 152 -25.70 33.17 0.36
N VAL A 153 -24.56 33.73 0.76
CA VAL A 153 -24.50 34.96 1.56
C VAL A 153 -25.10 36.13 0.79
N ALA A 154 -24.72 36.34 -0.47
CA ALA A 154 -25.26 37.42 -1.30
C ALA A 154 -26.79 37.30 -1.49
N ARG A 155 -27.30 36.08 -1.72
CA ARG A 155 -28.76 35.84 -1.83
C ARG A 155 -29.48 36.11 -0.50
N ALA A 156 -28.88 35.76 0.64
CA ALA A 156 -29.46 36.04 1.95
C ALA A 156 -29.49 37.54 2.25
N GLU A 157 -28.43 38.26 1.89
CA GLU A 157 -28.34 39.72 2.02
C GLU A 157 -29.37 40.44 1.14
N GLU A 158 -29.55 40.00 -0.11
CA GLU A 158 -30.58 40.53 -1.00
C GLU A 158 -31.99 40.33 -0.42
N ARG A 159 -32.27 39.13 0.12
CA ARG A 159 -33.54 38.84 0.80
C ARG A 159 -33.73 39.72 2.02
N ALA A 160 -32.71 39.91 2.84
CA ALA A 160 -32.76 40.80 4.00
C ALA A 160 -33.03 42.25 3.60
N ARG A 161 -32.41 42.73 2.52
CA ARG A 161 -32.64 44.08 1.97
C ARG A 161 -34.07 44.25 1.47
N LYS A 162 -34.65 43.24 0.79
CA LYS A 162 -36.05 43.26 0.36
C LYS A 162 -37.00 43.29 1.56
N LEU A 163 -36.72 42.50 2.60
CA LEU A 163 -37.51 42.48 3.83
C LEU A 163 -37.41 43.79 4.63
N ALA A 164 -36.24 44.44 4.65
CA ALA A 164 -36.07 45.75 5.28
C ALA A 164 -36.93 46.80 4.56
N ARG A 165 -36.84 46.89 3.23
CA ARG A 165 -37.68 47.81 2.43
C ARG A 165 -39.17 47.59 2.63
N ALA A 166 -39.60 46.33 2.75
CA ALA A 166 -41.00 46.01 3.01
C ALA A 166 -41.45 46.47 4.41
N ARG A 167 -40.58 46.35 5.43
CA ARG A 167 -40.85 46.85 6.78
C ARG A 167 -40.90 48.38 6.82
N ASP A 168 -39.95 49.05 6.17
CA ASP A 168 -39.93 50.52 6.11
C ASP A 168 -41.22 51.04 5.44
N ALA A 169 -41.66 50.41 4.35
CA ALA A 169 -42.91 50.77 3.68
C ALA A 169 -44.15 50.56 4.57
N GLN A 170 -44.19 49.47 5.34
CA GLN A 170 -45.27 49.21 6.30
C GLN A 170 -45.30 50.24 7.43
N GLU A 171 -44.14 50.62 7.97
CA GLU A 171 -44.03 51.65 9.00
C GLU A 171 -44.45 53.03 8.46
N GLU A 172 -44.06 53.37 7.23
CA GLU A 172 -44.52 54.61 6.57
C GLU A 172 -46.04 54.64 6.39
N ASP A 173 -46.65 53.53 5.93
CA ASP A 173 -48.10 53.43 5.75
C ASP A 173 -48.84 53.51 7.10
N GLU A 174 -48.35 52.84 8.14
CA GLU A 174 -48.90 52.94 9.49
C GLU A 174 -48.77 54.35 10.06
N ALA A 175 -47.65 55.03 9.83
CA ALA A 175 -47.44 56.42 10.23
C ALA A 175 -48.37 57.38 9.49
N ARG A 176 -48.66 57.15 8.20
CA ARG A 176 -49.67 57.91 7.44
C ARG A 176 -51.07 57.72 8.01
N TYR A 177 -51.42 56.49 8.36
CA TYR A 177 -52.71 56.17 8.98
C TYR A 177 -52.88 56.85 10.35
N LYS A 178 -51.86 56.77 11.23
CA LYS A 178 -51.87 57.43 12.55
C LYS A 178 -51.94 58.95 12.50
N LYS A 179 -51.42 59.60 11.44
CA LYS A 179 -51.51 61.05 11.22
C LYS A 179 -52.86 61.51 10.63
N GLY A 180 -53.86 60.62 10.55
CA GLY A 180 -55.20 60.96 10.06
C GLY A 180 -55.28 61.22 8.55
N LYS A 181 -54.25 60.85 7.77
CA LYS A 181 -54.19 60.99 6.30
C LYS A 181 -54.47 59.65 5.61
N GLY A 182 -55.41 58.87 6.15
CA GLY A 182 -55.90 57.65 5.51
C GLY A 182 -56.85 57.97 4.34
N PRO A 183 -57.02 57.07 3.37
CA PRO A 183 -57.97 57.27 2.29
C PRO A 183 -59.39 57.47 2.86
N MET A 184 -60.02 58.60 2.53
CA MET A 184 -61.47 58.78 2.67
C MET A 184 -62.12 57.86 1.64
N PHE A 185 -62.64 56.73 2.10
CA PHE A 185 -63.54 55.92 1.27
C PHE A 185 -64.90 56.65 1.17
N PRO A 186 -65.47 56.82 -0.03
CA PRO A 186 -66.86 57.28 -0.19
C PRO A 186 -67.88 56.23 0.26
#